data_AF-A0A3B8WEC2-F1
#
_entry.id   AF-A0A3B8WEC2-F1
#
_cell.length_a   1.000
_cell.length_b   1.000
_cell.length_c   1.000
_cell.angle_alpha   90.00
_cell.angle_beta   90.00
_cell.angle_gamma   90.00
#
_symmetry.space_group_name_H-M   'P 1'
#
loop_
_entity.id
_entity.type
_entity.pdbx_description
1 polymer ?
#
loop_
_entity_poly.entity_id
_entity_poly.type
_entity_poly.pdbx_seq_one_letter_code
_entity_poly.pdbx_strand_id
1 'polypeptide(L)'
;QHLLVPKAGGVAFVLDAMGDSIDTLVDVTIAYPDGAPTFWDFICGRVPEIRMSIDTQTIPEHLKGRDYSEDAEHRRNVKDWLGDLWRAKDERLGRMLARQDQNPS
;
A
#
# COMPACT_ATOMS: atom_id res chain seq x y z
N GLN A 1 -11.24 -0.20 -9.47
CA GLN A 1 -9.82 -0.52 -9.26
C GLN A 1 -9.02 0.76 -9.50
N HIS A 2 -8.29 1.19 -8.48
CA HIS A 2 -7.55 2.46 -8.44
C HIS A 2 -6.03 2.24 -8.38
N LEU A 3 -5.58 1.08 -7.90
CA LEU A 3 -4.16 0.75 -7.77
C LEU A 3 -3.63 -0.05 -8.97
N LEU A 4 -2.34 0.15 -9.27
CA LEU A 4 -1.57 -0.71 -10.17
C LEU A 4 -1.43 -2.12 -9.59
N VAL A 5 -1.07 -3.11 -10.41
CA VAL A 5 -0.75 -4.46 -9.91
C VAL A 5 0.41 -4.40 -8.90
N PRO A 6 0.30 -5.06 -7.74
CA PRO A 6 1.37 -5.07 -6.75
C PRO A 6 2.67 -5.65 -7.31
N LYS A 7 3.79 -4.99 -7.02
CA LYS A 7 5.13 -5.48 -7.38
C LYS A 7 5.62 -6.54 -6.38
N ALA A 8 5.04 -7.74 -6.46
CA ALA A 8 5.32 -8.83 -5.52
C ALA A 8 6.80 -9.22 -5.40
N GLY A 9 7.56 -9.21 -6.50
CA GLY A 9 8.98 -9.58 -6.48
C GLY A 9 9.86 -8.63 -5.67
N GLY A 10 9.55 -7.32 -5.65
CA GLY A 10 10.31 -6.35 -4.87
C GLY A 10 10.05 -6.47 -3.37
N VAL A 11 8.79 -6.70 -3.01
CA VAL A 11 8.39 -6.93 -1.61
C VAL A 11 9.03 -8.22 -1.09
N ALA A 12 8.94 -9.31 -1.86
CA ALA A 12 9.59 -10.58 -1.54
C ALA A 12 11.10 -10.44 -1.34
N PHE A 13 11.79 -9.76 -2.25
CA PHE A 13 13.23 -9.54 -2.13
C PHE A 13 13.61 -8.83 -0.83
N VAL A 14 12.84 -7.84 -0.40
CA VAL A 14 13.10 -7.13 0.86
C VAL A 14 12.82 -8.02 2.07
N LEU A 15 11.75 -8.82 2.05
CA LEU A 15 11.44 -9.78 3.11
C LEU A 15 12.55 -10.84 3.25
N ASP A 16 13.04 -11.38 2.13
CA ASP A 16 14.14 -12.35 2.11
C ASP A 16 15.45 -11.71 2.60
N ALA A 17 15.80 -10.52 2.10
CA ALA A 17 17.06 -9.86 2.40
C ALA A 17 17.14 -9.35 3.85
N MET A 18 16.02 -8.92 4.41
CA MET A 18 15.97 -8.43 5.79
C MET A 18 15.65 -9.53 6.80
N GLY A 19 15.08 -10.66 6.35
CA GLY A 19 14.78 -11.83 7.19
C GLY A 19 14.05 -11.44 8.47
N ASP A 20 14.64 -11.79 9.61
CA ASP A 20 14.08 -11.52 10.95
C ASP A 20 14.26 -10.06 11.40
N SER A 21 14.96 -9.22 10.64
CA SER A 21 15.21 -7.82 11.00
C SER A 21 14.07 -6.88 10.60
N ILE A 22 13.07 -7.37 9.86
CA ILE A 22 11.89 -6.58 9.47
C ILE A 22 10.62 -7.12 10.14
N ASP A 23 10.11 -6.35 11.11
CA ASP A 23 8.93 -6.76 11.86
C ASP A 23 7.64 -6.14 11.36
N THR A 24 7.75 -5.02 10.65
CA THR A 24 6.63 -4.11 10.45
C THR A 24 6.64 -3.53 9.04
N LEU A 25 5.47 -3.58 8.39
CA LEU A 25 5.16 -2.90 7.16
C LEU A 25 4.48 -1.57 7.47
N VAL A 26 5.02 -0.47 6.94
CA VAL A 26 4.35 0.83 6.94
C VAL A 26 3.66 1.01 5.59
N ASP A 27 2.32 1.05 5.64
CA ASP A 27 1.45 1.24 4.48
C ASP A 27 0.97 2.69 4.41
N VAL A 28 1.54 3.45 3.47
CA VAL A 28 1.14 4.83 3.20
C VAL A 28 0.22 4.86 1.97
N THR A 29 -0.97 5.44 2.14
CA THR A 29 -1.94 5.70 1.06
C THR A 29 -2.18 7.19 0.94
N ILE A 30 -1.97 7.76 -0.25
CA ILE A 30 -2.21 9.17 -0.54
C ILE A 30 -3.28 9.25 -1.62
N ALA A 31 -4.34 10.01 -1.35
CA ALA A 31 -5.42 10.25 -2.28
C ALA A 31 -5.52 11.74 -2.60
N TYR A 32 -5.73 12.05 -3.89
CA TYR A 32 -6.01 13.38 -4.38
C TYR A 32 -7.43 13.38 -4.95
N PRO A 33 -8.45 13.78 -4.16
CA PRO A 33 -9.84 13.75 -4.60
C PRO A 33 -10.11 14.57 -5.86
N ASP A 34 -9.36 15.66 -6.05
CA ASP A 34 -9.45 16.54 -7.22
C ASP A 34 -8.51 16.12 -8.38
N GLY A 35 -7.89 14.94 -8.29
CA GLY A 35 -6.95 14.42 -9.28
C GLY A 35 -5.48 14.70 -8.94
N ALA A 36 -4.58 13.99 -9.61
CA ALA A 36 -3.14 14.09 -9.34
C ALA A 36 -2.60 15.49 -9.75
N PRO A 37 -1.99 16.25 -8.82
CA PRO A 37 -1.46 17.56 -9.14
C PRO A 37 -0.21 17.46 -10.00
N THR A 38 0.07 18.50 -10.80
CA THR A 38 1.40 18.64 -11.40
C THR A 38 2.42 19.01 -10.33
N PHE A 39 3.71 18.76 -10.59
CA PHE A 39 4.79 19.18 -9.68
C PHE A 39 4.72 20.68 -9.34
N TRP A 40 4.40 21.52 -10.33
CA TRP A 40 4.25 22.95 -10.14
C TRP A 40 3.03 23.32 -9.31
N ASP A 41 1.91 22.61 -9.46
CA ASP A 41 0.72 22.85 -8.62
C ASP A 41 1.00 22.51 -7.16
N PHE A 42 1.76 21.45 -6.90
CA PHE A 42 2.18 21.08 -5.56
C PHE A 42 3.04 22.17 -4.91
N ILE A 43 4.10 22.64 -5.59
CA ILE A 43 5.00 23.68 -5.05
C ILE A 43 4.28 25.02 -4.86
N CYS A 44 3.34 25.36 -5.73
CA CYS A 44 2.58 26.60 -5.62
C CYS A 44 1.39 26.52 -4.63
N GLY A 45 1.20 25.40 -3.93
CA GLY A 45 0.07 25.22 -3.01
C GLY A 45 -1.30 25.15 -3.69
N ARG A 46 -1.35 24.85 -5.01
CA ARG A 46 -2.58 24.69 -5.80
C ARG A 46 -3.14 23.27 -5.71
N VAL A 47 -3.12 22.69 -4.51
CA VAL A 47 -3.68 21.36 -4.24
C VAL A 47 -4.76 21.56 -3.17
N PRO A 48 -6.05 21.60 -3.55
CA PRO A 48 -7.13 21.96 -2.63
C PRO A 48 -7.26 20.99 -1.46
N GLU A 49 -7.06 19.69 -1.72
CA GLU A 49 -7.19 18.64 -0.72
C GLU A 49 -6.20 17.50 -1.00
N ILE A 50 -5.50 17.07 0.07
CA ILE A 50 -4.68 15.86 0.08
C ILE A 50 -5.14 15.03 1.27
N ARG A 51 -5.56 13.79 1.02
CA ARG A 51 -5.91 12.84 2.08
C ARG A 51 -4.82 11.80 2.20
N MET A 52 -4.35 11.56 3.43
CA MET A 52 -3.30 10.58 3.72
C MET A 52 -3.78 9.61 4.79
N SER A 53 -3.56 8.31 4.56
CA SER A 53 -3.69 7.25 5.56
C SER A 53 -2.33 6.61 5.75
N ILE A 54 -1.95 6.43 7.01
CA ILE A 54 -0.75 5.71 7.41
C ILE A 54 -1.20 4.58 8.31
N ASP A 55 -0.94 3.36 7.88
CA ASP A 55 -1.29 2.15 8.60
C ASP A 55 -0.02 1.32 8.81
N THR A 56 0.08 0.70 9.98
CA THR A 56 1.24 -0.08 10.37
C THR A 56 0.78 -1.50 10.62
N GLN A 57 1.40 -2.47 9.95
CA GLN A 57 1.02 -3.88 10.04
C GLN A 57 2.22 -4.73 10.39
N THR A 58 2.04 -5.64 11.35
CA THR A 58 3.06 -6.64 11.67
C THR A 58 3.21 -7.60 10.49
N ILE A 59 4.45 -7.87 10.10
CA ILE A 59 4.76 -8.85 9.07
C ILE A 59 4.56 -10.24 9.68
N PRO A 60 3.69 -11.09 9.11
CA PRO A 60 3.48 -12.44 9.62
C PRO A 60 4.79 -13.24 9.68
N GLU A 61 5.03 -13.94 10.80
CA GLU A 61 6.28 -14.71 11.02
C GLU A 61 6.54 -15.76 9.92
N HIS A 62 5.50 -16.36 9.36
CA HIS A 62 5.63 -17.34 8.27
C HIS A 62 6.12 -16.74 6.94
N LEU A 63 6.23 -15.40 6.86
CA LEU A 63 6.78 -14.68 5.73
C LEU A 63 8.22 -14.19 5.96
N LYS A 64 8.79 -14.38 7.15
CA LYS A 64 10.16 -13.97 7.47
C LYS A 64 11.16 -15.10 7.24
N GLY A 65 12.40 -14.74 6.86
CA GLY A 65 13.56 -15.64 6.90
C GLY A 65 13.50 -16.87 5.99
N ARG A 66 12.69 -16.83 4.92
CA ARG A 66 12.50 -17.93 3.97
C ARG A 66 12.98 -17.49 2.58
N ASP A 67 13.39 -18.43 1.73
CA ASP A 67 13.89 -18.13 0.39
C ASP A 67 12.74 -18.12 -0.64
N TYR A 68 12.37 -16.93 -1.13
CA TYR A 68 11.34 -16.77 -2.15
C TYR A 68 11.74 -17.32 -3.51
N SER A 69 13.02 -17.40 -3.83
CA SER A 69 13.47 -17.91 -5.13
C SER A 69 13.36 -19.44 -5.20
N GLU A 70 13.60 -20.14 -4.10
CA GLU A 70 13.64 -21.60 -4.05
C GLU A 70 12.36 -22.24 -3.51
N ASP A 71 11.57 -21.54 -2.68
CA ASP A 71 10.35 -22.08 -2.05
C ASP A 71 9.06 -21.61 -2.76
N ALA A 72 8.41 -22.53 -3.49
CA ALA A 72 7.15 -22.28 -4.19
C ALA A 72 5.97 -21.99 -3.26
N GLU A 73 5.95 -22.59 -2.07
CA GLU A 73 4.93 -22.34 -1.06
C GLU A 73 5.10 -20.95 -0.48
N HIS A 74 6.35 -20.55 -0.16
CA HIS A 74 6.65 -19.21 0.33
C HIS A 74 6.26 -18.12 -0.70
N ARG A 75 6.55 -18.34 -2.00
CA ARG A 75 6.09 -17.42 -3.05
C ARG A 75 4.58 -17.22 -3.06
N ARG A 76 3.83 -18.29 -2.81
CA ARG A 76 2.37 -18.22 -2.74
C ARG A 76 1.93 -17.44 -1.52
N ASN A 77 2.50 -17.71 -0.35
CA ASN A 77 2.17 -17.02 0.90
C ASN A 77 2.41 -15.51 0.80
N VAL A 78 3.55 -15.08 0.22
CA VAL A 78 3.84 -13.66 -0.02
C VAL A 78 2.85 -13.04 -1.00
N LYS A 79 2.49 -13.75 -2.08
CA LYS A 79 1.50 -13.26 -3.06
C LYS A 79 0.11 -13.09 -2.45
N ASP A 80 -0.33 -14.06 -1.66
CA ASP A 80 -1.65 -14.06 -1.03
C ASP A 80 -1.74 -12.92 0.00
N TRP A 81 -0.73 -12.81 0.88
CA TRP A 81 -0.63 -11.70 1.83
C TRP A 81 -0.61 -10.33 1.15
N LEU A 82 0.20 -10.17 0.11
CA LEU A 82 0.28 -8.91 -0.63
C LEU A 82 -1.03 -8.61 -1.36
N GLY A 83 -1.73 -9.62 -1.87
CA GLY A 83 -3.04 -9.47 -2.51
C GLY A 83 -4.10 -8.96 -1.54
N ASP A 84 -4.08 -9.44 -0.30
CA ASP A 84 -4.99 -8.99 0.75
C ASP A 84 -4.72 -7.55 1.17
N LEU A 85 -3.44 -7.19 1.37
CA LEU A 85 -3.02 -5.81 1.58
C LEU A 85 -3.50 -4.89 0.46
N TRP A 86 -3.35 -5.33 -0.79
CA TRP A 86 -3.72 -4.54 -1.96
C TRP A 86 -5.23 -4.30 -2.04
N ARG A 87 -6.03 -5.32 -1.76
CA ARG A 87 -7.49 -5.23 -1.75
C ARG A 87 -7.97 -4.25 -0.68
N ALA A 88 -7.44 -4.38 0.54
CA ALA A 88 -7.75 -3.44 1.63
C ALA A 88 -7.35 -1.99 1.28
N LYS A 89 -6.19 -1.82 0.64
CA LYS A 89 -5.70 -0.52 0.18
C LYS A 89 -6.56 0.08 -0.93
N ASP A 90 -7.04 -0.71 -1.90
CA ASP A 90 -7.92 -0.24 -2.99
C ASP A 90 -9.28 0.22 -2.45
N GLU A 91 -9.87 -0.54 -1.52
CA GLU A 91 -11.11 -0.15 -0.85
C GLU A 91 -10.95 1.13 -0.02
N ARG A 92 -9.86 1.24 0.74
CA ARG A 92 -9.54 2.45 1.50
C ARG A 92 -9.34 3.64 0.57
N LEU A 93 -8.58 3.47 -0.52
CA LEU A 93 -8.36 4.52 -1.51
C LEU A 93 -9.70 4.96 -2.15
N GLY A 94 -10.59 4.02 -2.45
CA GLY A 94 -11.94 4.33 -2.93
C GLY A 94 -12.73 5.21 -1.95
N ARG A 95 -12.69 4.88 -0.66
CA ARG A 95 -13.32 5.72 0.40
C ARG A 95 -12.65 7.09 0.53
N MET A 96 -11.33 7.16 0.39
CA MET A 96 -10.58 8.41 0.45
C MET A 96 -10.84 9.30 -0.77
N LEU A 97 -11.09 8.72 -1.96
CA LEU A 97 -11.42 9.47 -3.17
C LEU A 97 -12.89 9.90 -3.20
N ALA A 98 -13.79 9.17 -2.53
CA ALA A 98 -15.18 9.57 -2.40
C ALA A 98 -15.28 10.94 -1.72
N ARG A 99 -15.85 11.90 -2.43
CA ARG A 99 -16.17 13.21 -1.86
C ARG A 99 -17.27 12.98 -0.82
N GLN A 100 -17.01 13.32 0.45
CA GLN A 100 -18.07 13.31 1.44
C GLN A 100 -18.98 14.51 1.17
N ASP A 101 -19.96 14.33 0.28
CA ASP A 101 -21.13 15.20 0.22
C ASP A 101 -22.03 14.86 1.42
N GLN A 102 -21.63 15.27 2.62
CA GLN A 102 -22.50 15.25 3.80
C GLN A 102 -22.34 16.56 4.56
N ASN A 103 -23.06 17.57 4.10
CA ASN A 103 -23.57 18.62 4.96
C ASN A 103 -25.10 18.65 4.78
N PRO A 104 -25.88 17.85 5.53
CA PRO A 104 -27.29 18.17 5.65
C PRO A 104 -27.37 19.42 6.53
N SER A 105 -27.90 20.48 5.94
CA SER A 105 -28.18 21.76 6.58
C SER A 105 -29.10 21.64 7.79
#